data_AF-A0A7C5GSG1-F1
#
_entry.id   AF-A0A7C5GSG1-F1
#
_cell.length_a   1.000
_cell.length_b   1.000
_cell.length_c   1.000
_cell.angle_alpha   90.00
_cell.angle_beta   90.00
_cell.angle_gamma   90.00
#
_symmetry.space_group_name_H-M   'P 1'
#
loop_
_entity.id
_entity.type
_entity.pdbx_description
1 polymer ?
#
loop_
_entity_poly.entity_id
_entity_poly.type
_entity_poly.pdbx_seq_one_letter_code
_entity_poly.pdbx_strand_id
1 'polypeptide(L)' 'KDFLKACGITLDDRGEPIFNSENYECEVKGLYIAGDIAFASGGSIAIALNHGYRIVSHILSK' A
#
# COMPACT_ATOMS: atom_id res chain seq x y z
N LYS A 1 8.75 -3.82 -10.28
CA LYS A 1 8.45 -2.36 -10.23
C LYS A 1 7.58 -1.91 -11.40
N ASP A 2 7.66 -2.57 -12.57
CA ASP A 2 6.78 -2.28 -13.72
C ASP A 2 5.30 -2.55 -13.47
N PHE A 3 4.98 -3.59 -12.68
CA PHE A 3 3.60 -3.89 -12.28
C PHE A 3 2.92 -2.71 -11.57
N LEU A 4 3.55 -2.13 -10.56
CA LEU A 4 2.97 -1.00 -9.80
C LEU A 4 2.76 0.23 -10.69
N LYS A 5 3.73 0.55 -11.55
CA LYS A 5 3.59 1.62 -12.55
C LYS A 5 2.44 1.33 -13.52
N ALA A 6 2.30 0.10 -14.00
CA ALA A 6 1.21 -0.31 -14.87
C ALA A 6 -0.17 -0.25 -14.20
N CYS A 7 -0.22 -0.41 -12.87
CA CYS A 7 -1.43 -0.20 -12.06
C CYS A 7 -1.71 1.28 -11.75
N GLY A 8 -0.91 2.22 -12.27
CA GLY A 8 -1.07 3.65 -12.01
C GLY A 8 -0.59 4.11 -10.63
N ILE A 9 0.27 3.33 -9.97
CA ILE A 9 0.83 3.69 -8.66
C ILE A 9 2.10 4.53 -8.86
N THR A 10 2.09 5.73 -8.26
CA THR A 10 3.24 6.63 -8.21
C THR A 10 4.35 6.04 -7.33
N LEU A 11 5.59 6.06 -7.81
CA LEU A 11 6.77 5.61 -7.06
C LEU A 11 7.67 6.81 -6.74
N ASP A 12 8.39 6.75 -5.62
CA ASP A 12 9.40 7.73 -5.24
C ASP A 12 10.72 7.55 -6.02
N ASP A 13 11.71 8.41 -5.75
CA ASP A 13 13.03 8.36 -6.38
C ASP A 13 13.82 7.08 -6.08
N ARG A 14 13.43 6.33 -5.05
CA ARG A 14 13.99 5.01 -4.68
C ARG A 14 13.20 3.87 -5.33
N GLY A 15 12.14 4.19 -6.07
CA GLY A 15 11.23 3.27 -6.73
C GLY A 15 10.31 2.55 -5.75
N GLU A 16 10.07 3.11 -4.57
CA GLU A 16 9.12 2.60 -3.59
C GLU A 16 7.74 3.24 -3.81
N PRO A 17 6.64 2.51 -3.61
CA PRO A 17 5.30 3.04 -3.84
C PRO A 17 4.95 4.16 -2.85
N ILE A 18 4.30 5.21 -3.34
CA ILE A 18 3.79 6.31 -2.52
C ILE A 18 2.33 6.00 -2.14
N PHE A 19 2.05 6.02 -0.84
CA PHE A 19 0.73 5.76 -0.27
C PHE A 19 0.60 6.48 1.08
N ASN A 20 -0.63 6.62 1.56
CA ASN A 20 -0.91 7.17 2.87
C ASN A 20 -0.48 6.19 3.98
N SER A 21 0.37 6.64 4.90
CA SER A 21 0.95 5.80 5.97
C SER A 21 -0.06 5.31 7.01
N GLU A 22 -1.27 5.89 7.03
CA GLU A 22 -2.33 5.54 7.97
C GLU A 22 -3.25 4.44 7.47
N ASN A 23 -3.63 4.48 6.19
CA ASN A 23 -4.64 3.60 5.60
C ASN A 23 -4.16 2.82 4.36
N TYR A 24 -2.94 3.08 3.90
CA TYR A 24 -2.31 2.48 2.73
C TYR A 24 -2.99 2.77 1.39
N GLU A 25 -3.82 3.81 1.29
CA GLU A 25 -4.42 4.28 0.04
C GLU A 25 -3.35 4.98 -0.82
N CYS A 26 -3.27 4.61 -2.10
CA CYS A 26 -2.45 5.29 -3.09
C CYS A 26 -3.15 6.57 -3.57
N GLU A 27 -2.47 7.35 -4.43
CA GLU A 27 -3.06 8.53 -5.08
C GLU A 27 -4.32 8.18 -5.91
N VAL A 28 -4.38 6.96 -6.45
CA VAL A 28 -5.57 6.43 -7.11
C VAL A 28 -6.61 6.07 -6.06
N LYS A 29 -7.67 6.89 -5.94
CA LYS A 29 -8.76 6.68 -4.97
C LYS A 29 -9.34 5.27 -5.06
N GLY A 30 -9.42 4.59 -3.92
CA GLY A 30 -9.91 3.21 -3.81
C GLY A 30 -8.87 2.12 -4.11
N LEU A 31 -7.63 2.49 -4.48
CA LEU A 31 -6.53 1.56 -4.64
C LEU A 31 -5.63 1.58 -3.40
N TYR A 32 -5.34 0.41 -2.85
CA TYR A 32 -4.55 0.24 -1.63
C TYR A 32 -3.39 -0.72 -1.85
N ILE A 33 -2.35 -0.58 -1.04
CA ILE A 33 -1.15 -1.43 -1.11
C ILE A 33 -0.86 -2.08 0.25
N ALA A 34 -0.57 -3.39 0.27
CA ALA A 34 -0.39 -4.14 1.51
C ALA A 34 0.62 -5.27 1.36
N GLY A 35 1.15 -5.75 2.49
CA GLY A 35 2.17 -6.79 2.53
C GLY A 35 3.52 -6.35 1.94
N ASP A 36 4.32 -7.34 1.55
CA ASP A 36 5.72 -7.19 1.15
C ASP A 36 5.90 -6.26 -0.07
N ILE A 37 4.90 -6.17 -0.94
CA ILE A 37 4.95 -5.27 -2.11
C ILE A 37 4.95 -3.79 -1.72
N ALA A 38 4.51 -3.45 -0.51
CA ALA A 38 4.49 -2.09 0.00
C ALA A 38 5.82 -1.66 0.63
N PHE A 39 6.71 -2.60 1.00
CA PHE A 39 7.91 -2.29 1.78
C PHE A 39 9.10 -3.18 1.40
N ALA A 40 10.22 -2.58 0.97
CA ALA A 40 11.45 -3.29 0.64
C ALA A 40 12.06 -4.15 1.78
N SER A 41 11.72 -3.88 3.05
CA SER A 41 12.33 -4.52 4.22
C SER A 41 11.35 -5.19 5.20
N GLY A 42 10.11 -5.43 4.78
CA GLY A 42 8.98 -5.67 5.70
C GLY A 42 8.27 -7.03 5.58
N GLY A 43 8.98 -8.11 5.27
CA GLY A 43 8.41 -9.46 5.11
C GLY A 43 7.94 -10.09 6.42
N SER A 44 6.83 -9.60 6.98
CA SER A 44 6.19 -10.14 8.20
C SER A 44 4.71 -10.34 7.98
N ILE A 45 4.24 -11.57 8.23
CA ILE A 45 2.83 -11.96 8.12
C ILE A 45 1.96 -11.11 9.06
N ALA A 46 2.41 -10.91 10.31
CA ALA A 46 1.65 -10.12 11.29
C ALA A 46 1.50 -8.66 10.85
N ILE A 47 2.54 -8.08 10.24
CA ILE A 47 2.51 -6.72 9.70
C ILE A 47 1.56 -6.65 8.49
N ALA A 48 1.65 -7.59 7.57
CA ALA A 48 0.77 -7.66 6.40
C ALA A 48 -0.72 -7.78 6.80
N LEU A 49 -1.04 -8.57 7.83
CA LEU A 49 -2.39 -8.66 8.38
C LEU A 49 -2.86 -7.33 8.97
N ASN A 50 -1.99 -6.61 9.68
CA ASN A 50 -2.30 -5.29 10.20
C ASN A 50 -2.54 -4.26 9.08
N HIS A 51 -1.84 -4.36 7.94
CA HIS A 51 -2.13 -3.52 6.77
C HIS A 51 -3.56 -3.75 6.28
N GLY A 52 -3.96 -5.02 6.12
CA GLY A 52 -5.33 -5.39 5.74
C GLY A 52 -6.39 -4.85 6.71
N TYR A 53 -6.13 -4.97 8.02
CA TYR A 53 -7.02 -4.44 9.05
C TYR A 53 -7.24 -2.92 8.91
N ARG A 54 -6.17 -2.15 8.69
CA ARG A 54 -6.22 -0.69 8.55
C ARG A 54 -6.92 -0.26 7.26
N ILE A 55 -6.66 -0.96 6.15
CA ILE A 55 -7.34 -0.74 4.86
C ILE A 55 -8.84 -0.95 5.00
N VAL A 56 -9.26 -2.11 5.54
CA VAL A 56 -10.69 -2.43 5.69
C VAL A 56 -11.38 -1.46 6.65
N SER A 57 -10.73 -1.10 7.76
CA SER A 57 -11.27 -0.12 8.71
C SER A 57 -11.53 1.23 8.04
N HIS A 58 -10.60 1.68 7.20
CA HIS A 58 -10.75 2.91 6.45
C HIS A 58 -11.82 2.84 5.35
N ILE A 59 -11.95 1.70 4.67
CA ILE A 59 -13.04 1.48 3.70
C ILE A 59 -14.41 1.57 4.40
N LEU A 60 -14.55 0.99 5.59
CA LEU A 60 -15.80 0.97 6.35
C LEU A 60 -16.12 2.30 7.06
N SER A 61 -15.14 3.18 7.27
CA SER A 61 -15.35 4.51 7.86
C SER A 61 -15.72 5.59 6.84
N LYS A 62 -15.78 5.24 5.54
CA LYS A 62 -16.24 6.10 4.45
C LYS A 62 -17.71 5.80 4.13
#